data_AF-A0A2G9PEA2-F1
#
_entry.id   AF-A0A2G9PEA2-F1
#
_cell.length_a   1.000
_cell.length_b   1.000
_cell.length_c   1.000
_cell.angle_alpha   90.00
_cell.angle_beta   90.00
_cell.angle_gamma   90.00
#
_symmetry.space_group_name_H-M   'P 1'
#
loop_
_entity.id
_entity.type
_entity.pdbx_description
1 polymer ?
#
loop_
_entity_poly.entity_id
_entity_poly.type
_entity_poly.pdbx_seq_one_letter_code
_entity_poly.pdbx_strand_id
1 'polypeptide(L)' 'SRSEALRTYRGVQIQKDMEASGVTVRTAEPGTLAEEAGGAYKSVDSVVSAVERAGLCRTVAKLVPMGVIKG' A
#
# COMPACT_ATOMS: atom_id res chain seq x y z
N SER A 1 9.51 1.64 22.38
CA SER A 1 8.49 2.44 23.12
C SER A 1 7.07 1.95 22.80
N ARG A 2 6.00 2.36 23.52
CA ARG A 2 4.61 1.91 23.22
C ARG A 2 4.19 2.19 21.77
N SER A 3 4.62 3.33 21.22
CA SER A 3 4.33 3.75 19.84
C SER A 3 4.99 2.83 18.79
N GLU A 4 6.18 2.34 19.07
CA GLU A 4 6.92 1.43 18.20
C GLU A 4 6.29 0.03 18.16
N ALA A 5 5.83 -0.48 19.31
CA ALA A 5 5.08 -1.73 19.37
C ALA A 5 3.77 -1.64 18.56
N LEU A 6 3.07 -0.50 18.62
CA LEU A 6 1.85 -0.25 17.83
C LEU A 6 2.13 -0.18 16.32
N ARG A 7 3.22 0.46 15.88
CA ARG A 7 3.62 0.49 14.47
C ARG A 7 3.91 -0.92 13.96
N THR A 8 4.69 -1.69 14.70
CA THR A 8 5.04 -3.07 14.34
C THR A 8 3.80 -3.96 14.24
N TYR A 9 2.89 -3.89 15.22
CA TYR A 9 1.64 -4.64 15.19
C TYR A 9 0.77 -4.31 13.97
N ARG A 10 0.63 -3.01 13.65
CA ARG A 10 -0.10 -2.57 12.45
C ARG A 10 0.56 -3.09 11.18
N GLY A 11 1.88 -3.02 11.09
CA GLY A 11 2.65 -3.52 9.96
C GLY A 11 2.42 -5.00 9.69
N VAL A 12 2.45 -5.81 10.75
CA VAL A 12 2.13 -7.25 10.67
C VAL A 12 0.69 -7.48 10.21
N GLN A 13 -0.27 -6.67 10.67
CA GLN A 13 -1.66 -6.80 10.21
C GLN A 13 -1.80 -6.47 8.72
N ILE A 14 -1.19 -5.37 8.27
CA ILE A 14 -1.20 -4.96 6.86
C ILE A 14 -0.58 -6.05 5.98
N GLN A 15 0.54 -6.63 6.41
CA GLN A 15 1.18 -7.73 5.71
C GLN A 15 0.21 -8.90 5.51
N LYS A 16 -0.48 -9.31 6.58
CA LYS A 16 -1.48 -10.40 6.52
C LYS A 16 -2.64 -10.07 5.60
N ASP A 17 -3.14 -8.84 5.63
CA ASP A 17 -4.25 -8.41 4.79
C ASP A 17 -3.85 -8.43 3.29
N MET A 18 -2.63 -7.99 2.97
CA MET A 18 -2.07 -8.05 1.62
C MET A 18 -1.89 -9.50 1.15
N GLU A 19 -1.33 -10.37 1.99
CA GLU A 19 -1.15 -11.79 1.69
C GLU A 19 -2.50 -12.49 1.49
N ALA A 20 -3.52 -12.17 2.31
CA ALA A 20 -4.88 -12.68 2.15
C ALA A 20 -5.53 -12.22 0.82
N SER A 21 -5.15 -11.05 0.31
CA SER A 21 -5.57 -10.57 -1.03
C SER A 21 -4.77 -11.16 -2.20
N GLY A 22 -3.85 -12.10 -1.93
CA GLY A 22 -3.03 -12.77 -2.95
C GLY A 22 -1.73 -12.04 -3.30
N VAL A 23 -1.35 -11.02 -2.52
CA VAL A 23 -0.12 -10.25 -2.72
C VAL A 23 0.95 -10.76 -1.76
N THR A 24 2.01 -11.40 -2.28
CA THR A 24 3.10 -11.90 -1.43
C THR A 24 3.97 -10.74 -0.95
N VAL A 25 4.12 -10.56 0.36
CA VAL A 25 4.91 -9.45 0.92
C VAL A 25 6.17 -9.98 1.60
N ARG A 26 7.32 -9.35 1.33
CA ARG A 26 8.56 -9.56 2.08
C ARG A 26 9.11 -8.22 2.53
N THR A 27 9.28 -8.06 3.84
CA THR A 27 9.88 -6.86 4.44
C THR A 27 10.92 -7.23 5.49
N ALA A 28 12.00 -6.45 5.58
CA ALA A 28 12.98 -6.56 6.66
C ALA A 28 12.41 -6.04 7.98
N GLU A 29 11.60 -4.99 7.92
CA GLU A 29 11.00 -4.33 9.09
C GLU A 29 9.49 -4.14 8.89
N PRO A 30 8.63 -4.88 9.62
CA PRO A 30 7.19 -4.72 9.54
C PRO A 30 6.70 -3.32 9.96
N GLY A 31 7.41 -2.66 10.89
CA GLY A 31 7.07 -1.30 11.32
C GLY A 31 7.01 -0.29 10.18
N THR A 32 7.93 -0.40 9.22
CA THR A 32 8.03 0.46 8.02
C THR A 32 6.85 0.26 7.07
N LEU A 33 6.35 -0.97 6.95
CA LEU A 33 5.14 -1.27 6.18
C LEU A 33 3.92 -0.51 6.74
N ALA A 34 3.85 -0.35 8.07
CA ALA A 34 2.80 0.41 8.72
C ALA A 34 2.89 1.92 8.50
N GLU A 35 4.08 2.47 8.26
CA GLU A 35 4.25 3.90 7.96
C GLU A 35 3.77 4.21 6.54
N GLU A 36 4.11 3.34 5.59
CA GLU A 36 3.64 3.42 4.21
C GLU A 36 2.12 3.21 4.10
N ALA A 37 1.57 2.25 4.83
CA ALA A 37 0.13 1.97 4.77
C ALA A 37 -0.72 2.87 5.68
N GLY A 38 -0.15 3.40 6.76
CA GLY A 38 -0.86 4.19 7.78
C GLY A 38 -1.41 5.53 7.29
N GLY A 39 -0.99 5.97 6.11
CA GLY A 39 -1.56 7.11 5.39
C GLY A 39 -1.82 6.80 3.91
N ALA A 40 -1.89 5.52 3.52
CA ALA A 40 -1.81 5.08 2.13
C ALA A 40 -3.01 5.55 1.30
N TYR A 41 -2.86 6.79 0.82
CA TYR A 41 -3.49 7.45 -0.31
C TYR A 41 -5.02 7.34 -0.39
N LYS A 42 -5.68 8.47 -0.64
CA LYS A 42 -6.99 8.48 -1.29
C LYS A 42 -6.95 7.44 -2.42
N SER A 43 -8.01 6.66 -2.59
CA SER A 43 -8.12 5.65 -3.65
C SER A 43 -7.37 6.12 -4.89
N VAL A 44 -6.28 5.42 -5.25
CA VAL A 44 -5.42 5.84 -6.37
C VAL A 44 -6.26 5.96 -7.64
N ASP A 45 -7.30 5.12 -7.76
CA ASP A 45 -8.31 5.18 -8.82
C ASP A 45 -9.04 6.54 -8.85
N SER A 46 -9.35 7.13 -7.70
CA SER A 46 -9.99 8.47 -7.62
C SER A 46 -9.08 9.59 -8.12
N VAL A 47 -7.77 9.49 -7.85
CA VAL A 47 -6.77 10.46 -8.33
C VAL A 47 -6.62 10.33 -9.83
N VAL A 48 -6.40 9.11 -10.33
CA VAL A 48 -6.28 8.84 -11.78
C VAL A 48 -7.53 9.32 -12.52
N SER A 49 -8.72 8.99 -12.01
CA SER A 49 -9.99 9.40 -12.61
C SER A 49 -10.18 10.93 -12.65
N ALA A 50 -9.71 11.65 -11.62
CA ALA A 50 -9.80 13.10 -11.60
C ALA A 50 -8.90 13.76 -12.65
N VAL A 51 -7.68 13.25 -12.81
CA VAL A 51 -6.69 13.78 -13.76
C VAL A 51 -7.08 13.45 -15.21
N GLU A 52 -7.63 12.25 -15.45
CA GLU A 52 -8.17 11.88 -16.76
C GLU A 52 -9.39 12.74 -17.14
N ARG A 53 -10.33 12.97 -16.21
CA ARG A 53 -11.48 13.87 -16.45
C ARG A 53 -11.07 15.32 -16.69
N ALA A 54 -9.94 15.75 -16.15
CA ALA A 54 -9.36 17.06 -16.41
C ALA A 54 -8.66 17.16 -17.78
N GLY A 55 -8.55 16.05 -18.54
CA GLY A 55 -7.90 16.01 -19.85
C GLY A 55 -6.38 16.09 -19.79
N LEU A 56 -5.77 15.87 -18.62
CA LEU A 56 -4.33 16.00 -18.40
C LEU A 56 -3.56 14.70 -18.71
N CYS A 57 -4.25 13.56 -18.70
CA CYS A 57 -3.69 12.27 -19.08
C CYS A 57 -4.78 11.38 -19.67
N ARG A 58 -4.36 10.23 -20.21
CA ARG A 58 -5.24 9.15 -20.67
C ARG A 58 -4.88 7.88 -19.92
N THR A 59 -5.86 7.17 -19.38
CA THR A 59 -5.65 5.85 -18.79
C THR A 59 -5.28 4.85 -19.88
N VAL A 60 -4.20 4.11 -19.65
CA VAL A 60 -3.68 3.09 -20.60
C VAL A 60 -3.85 1.69 -20.05
N ALA A 61 -3.38 1.44 -18.83
CA ALA A 61 -3.49 0.15 -18.16
C ALA A 61 -3.48 0.35 -16.64
N LYS A 62 -4.09 -0.61 -15.92
CA LYS A 62 -4.00 -0.74 -14.47
C LYS A 62 -3.21 -2.00 -14.15
N LEU A 63 -2.19 -1.86 -13.31
CA LEU A 63 -1.39 -2.99 -12.84
C LEU A 63 -1.92 -3.46 -11.49
N VAL A 64 -1.98 -4.77 -11.31
CA VAL A 64 -2.35 -5.41 -10.04
C VAL A 64 -1.08 -6.09 -9.50
N PRO A 65 -0.62 -5.73 -8.28
CA PRO A 65 0.58 -6.33 -7.73
C PRO A 65 0.34 -7.80 -7.38
N MET A 66 1.32 -8.65 -7.67
CA MET A 66 1.35 -10.04 -7.20
C MET A 66 2.30 -10.23 -6.01
N GLY A 67 3.27 -9.32 -5.85
CA GLY A 67 4.17 -9.33 -4.71
C GLY A 67 4.85 -8.00 -4.50
N VAL A 68 5.23 -7.75 -3.24
CA VAL A 68 5.90 -6.53 -2.77
C VAL A 68 7.10 -6.93 -1.93
N ILE A 69 8.29 -6.49 -2.34
CA ILE A 69 9.53 -6.66 -1.59
C ILE A 69 10.00 -5.28 -1.16
N LYS A 70 10.20 -5.09 0.15
CA LYS A 70 10.65 -3.84 0.74
C LYS A 70 11.79 -4.13 1.72
N GLY A 71 12.80 -3.26 1.71
CA GLY A 71 13.93 -3.28 2.64
C GLY A 71 14.02 -1.94 3.32
#